data_AF-A0ABD7V4J0-F1
#
_entry.id   AF-A0ABD7V4J0-F1
#
_cell.length_a   1.000
_cell.length_b   1.000
_cell.length_c   1.000
_cell.angle_alpha   90.00
_cell.angle_beta   90.00
_cell.angle_gamma   90.00
#
_symmetry.space_group_name_H-M   'P 1'
#
loop_
_entity.id
_entity.type
_entity.pdbx_description
1 polymer ?
#
loop_
_entity_poly.entity_id
_entity_poly.type
_entity_poly.pdbx_seq_one_letter_code
_entity_poly.pdbx_strand_id
1 'polypeptide(L)' 'MLTWEDDVEVHALRKRGWSISAIARHTGHDRKTIRAYLNGVRSPGQRKKPDEDPFEPFAPYV' A
#
# COMPACT_ATOMS: atom_id res chain seq x y z
N MET A 1 -2.79 -1.78 -6.36
CA MET A 1 -3.19 -1.57 -4.96
C MET A 1 -3.21 -2.95 -4.35
N LEU A 2 -2.54 -3.16 -3.21
CA LEU A 2 -2.40 -4.49 -2.63
C LEU A 2 -3.75 -4.88 -2.00
N THR A 3 -4.22 -6.10 -2.28
CA THR A 3 -5.39 -6.67 -1.59
C THR A 3 -5.01 -7.07 -0.16
N TRP A 4 -6.01 -7.35 0.68
CA TRP A 4 -5.76 -7.89 2.03
C TRP A 4 -5.04 -9.24 2.00
N GLU A 5 -5.34 -10.09 1.01
CA GLU A 5 -4.67 -11.39 0.83
C GLU A 5 -3.20 -11.23 0.47
N ASP A 6 -2.91 -10.32 -0.46
CA ASP A 6 -1.54 -10.02 -0.88
C ASP A 6 -0.69 -9.47 0.30
N ASP A 7 -1.28 -8.71 1.23
CA ASP A 7 -0.57 -8.17 2.40
C ASP A 7 -0.13 -9.27 3.38
N VAL A 8 -1.02 -10.21 3.65
CA VAL A 8 -0.71 -11.39 4.49
C VAL A 8 0.40 -12.22 3.85
N GLU A 9 0.34 -12.42 2.52
CA GLU A 9 1.38 -13.14 1.79
C GLU A 9 2.73 -12.41 1.86
N VAL A 10 2.76 -11.09 1.62
CA VAL A 10 3.97 -10.26 1.70
C VAL A 10 4.61 -10.32 3.09
N HIS A 11 3.82 -10.21 4.16
CA HIS A 11 4.31 -10.34 5.53
C HIS A 11 4.83 -11.75 5.84
N ALA A 12 4.16 -12.79 5.34
CA ALA A 12 4.61 -14.17 5.51
C ALA A 12 5.95 -14.43 4.77
N LEU A 13 6.08 -13.98 3.53
CA LEU A 13 7.31 -14.10 2.74
C LEU A 13 8.47 -13.33 3.39
N ARG A 14 8.20 -12.14 3.94
CA ARG A 14 9.24 -11.37 4.63
C ARG A 14 9.72 -12.05 5.90
N LYS A 15 8.82 -12.67 6.67
CA LYS A 15 9.17 -13.50 7.84
C LYS A 15 9.97 -14.74 7.46
N ARG A 16 9.77 -15.29 6.26
CA ARG A 16 10.57 -16.39 5.68
C ARG A 16 11.95 -15.96 5.17
N GLY A 17 12.33 -14.69 5.34
CA GLY A 17 13.64 -14.18 4.95
C GLY A 17 13.74 -13.69 3.49
N TRP A 18 12.62 -13.61 2.77
CA TRP A 18 12.65 -13.16 1.37
C TRP A 18 12.98 -11.67 1.27
N SER A 19 13.78 -11.31 0.26
CA SER A 19 14.08 -9.91 -0.04
C SER A 19 12.86 -9.19 -0.63
N ILE A 20 12.78 -7.86 -0.46
CA ILE A 20 11.72 -7.03 -1.06
C ILE A 20 11.63 -7.24 -2.57
N SER A 21 12.78 -7.37 -3.25
CA SER A 21 12.83 -7.62 -4.70
C SER A 21 12.31 -9.01 -5.07
N ALA A 22 12.54 -10.04 -4.25
CA ALA A 22 12.01 -11.37 -4.50
C ALA A 22 10.48 -11.41 -4.32
N ILE A 23 9.98 -10.77 -3.26
CA ILE A 23 8.55 -10.64 -2.99
C ILE A 23 7.87 -9.89 -4.14
N ALA A 24 8.42 -8.75 -4.56
CA ALA A 24 7.89 -7.97 -5.68
C ALA A 24 7.77 -8.78 -7.00
N ARG A 25 8.77 -9.62 -7.30
CA ARG A 25 8.71 -10.50 -8.48
C ARG A 25 7.69 -11.61 -8.35
N HIS A 26 7.56 -12.18 -7.15
CA HIS A 26 6.62 -13.25 -6.85
C HIS A 26 5.17 -12.76 -6.90
N THR A 27 4.89 -11.59 -6.33
CA THR A 27 3.54 -11.02 -6.25
C THR A 27 3.18 -10.14 -7.45
N GLY A 28 4.11 -9.88 -8.38
CA GLY A 28 3.89 -9.00 -9.54
C GLY A 28 3.73 -7.51 -9.20
N HIS A 29 4.13 -7.07 -8.00
CA HIS A 29 3.98 -5.69 -7.53
C HIS A 29 5.29 -4.90 -7.59
N ASP A 30 5.19 -3.57 -7.68
CA ASP A 30 6.38 -2.71 -7.59
C ASP A 30 7.04 -2.83 -6.20
N ARG A 31 8.39 -2.91 -6.18
CA ARG A 31 9.19 -2.93 -4.95
C ARG A 31 8.88 -1.78 -4.01
N LYS A 32 8.55 -0.58 -4.54
CA LYS A 32 8.17 0.57 -3.70
C LYS A 32 6.85 0.34 -2.97
N THR A 33 5.93 -0.40 -3.61
CA THR A 33 4.66 -0.80 -3.01
C THR A 33 4.93 -1.76 -1.88
N ILE A 34 5.64 -2.86 -2.14
CA ILE A 34 6.01 -3.84 -1.10
C ILE A 34 6.72 -3.19 0.09
N ARG A 35 7.66 -2.27 -0.16
CA ARG A 35 8.32 -1.51 0.90
C ARG A 35 7.35 -0.65 1.71
N ALA A 36 6.45 0.09 1.06
CA ALA A 36 5.48 0.94 1.75
C ALA A 36 4.51 0.14 2.62
N TYR A 37 4.10 -1.05 2.17
CA TYR A 37 3.25 -1.98 2.93
C TYR A 37 3.99 -2.59 4.12
N LEU A 38 5.19 -3.13 3.92
CA LEU A 38 6.01 -3.67 5.02
C LEU A 38 6.35 -2.62 6.09
N ASN A 39 6.45 -1.34 5.72
CA ASN A 39 6.70 -0.25 6.64
C ASN A 39 5.42 0.31 7.30
N GLY A 40 4.24 -0.21 6.98
CA GLY A 40 2.96 0.28 7.49
C GLY A 40 2.53 1.67 6.96
N VAL A 41 3.21 2.18 5.93
CA VAL A 41 2.91 3.50 5.33
C VAL A 41 1.62 3.45 4.50
N ARG A 42 1.22 2.26 4.04
CA ARG A 42 -0.03 2.04 3.30
C ARG A 42 -0.79 0.87 3.90
N SER A 43 -2.09 1.07 4.12
CA SER A 43 -2.99 0.00 4.54
C SER A 43 -3.60 -0.70 3.30
N PRO A 44 -3.72 -2.04 3.30
CA PRO A 44 -4.38 -2.79 2.23
C PRO A 44 -5.83 -2.37 2.08
N GLY A 45 -6.31 -2.29 0.84
CA GLY A 45 -7.70 -1.91 0.58
C GLY A 45 -8.07 -0.44 0.81
N GLN A 46 -7.21 0.39 1.43
CA GLN A 46 -7.40 1.85 1.50
C GLN A 46 -6.59 2.57 0.41
N ARG A 47 -7.28 3.28 -0.50
CA ARG A 47 -6.61 4.36 -1.22
C ARG A 47 -6.34 5.44 -0.19
N LYS A 48 -5.08 5.88 -0.06
CA LYS A 48 -4.77 7.09 0.72
C LYS A 48 -5.64 8.20 0.13
N LYS A 49 -6.59 8.72 0.91
CA LYS A 49 -7.33 9.92 0.51
C LYS A 49 -6.30 11.03 0.33
N PRO A 50 -6.44 11.92 -0.67
CA PRO A 50 -5.71 13.18 -0.62
C PRO A 50 -5.99 13.83 0.75
N ASP A 51 -4.95 14.28 1.44
CA ASP A 51 -5.01 14.79 2.83
C ASP A 51 -5.95 16.00 2.95
N GLU A 52 -6.27 16.67 1.84
CA GLU A 52 -7.08 17.87 1.78
C GLU A 52 -8.04 17.75 0.60
N ASP A 53 -9.33 18.00 0.83
CA ASP A 53 -10.31 18.09 -0.26
C ASP A 53 -10.09 19.44 -0.97
N PRO A 54 -9.71 19.45 -2.27
CA PRO A 54 -9.54 20.70 -3.00
C PRO A 54 -10.81 21.55 -3.05
N PHE A 55 -11.97 20.96 -2.76
CA PHE A 55 -13.26 21.62 -2.77
C PHE A 55 -13.69 22.19 -1.41
N GLU A 56 -12.96 21.95 -0.32
CA GLU A 56 -13.25 22.55 0.99
C GLU A 56 -13.42 24.08 0.94
N PRO A 57 -12.55 24.84 0.23
CA PRO A 57 -12.70 26.29 0.10
C PRO A 57 -14.00 26.75 -0.59
N PHE A 58 -14.67 25.85 -1.31
CA PHE A 58 -15.86 26.15 -2.11
C PHE A 58 -17.17 25.66 -1.47
N ALA A 59 -17.11 24.93 -0.36
CA ALA A 59 -18.28 24.45 0.38
C ALA A 59 -19.29 25.55 0.83
N PRO A 60 -18.90 26.79 1.20
CA PRO A 60 -19.86 27.81 1.63
C PRO A 60 -20.64 28.48 0.48
N TYR A 61 -20.38 28.12 -0.78
CA TYR A 61 -20.98 28.73 -1.97
C TYR A 61 -22.03 27.85 -2.68
N VAL A 62 -22.42 26.72 -2.09
CA VAL A 62 -23.39 25.75 -2.65
C VAL A 62 -24.72 25.81 -1.92
#